data_AF-A0A2N9FQ08-F1
#
_entry.id   AF-A0A2N9FQ08-F1
#
_cell.length_a   1.000
_cell.length_b   1.000
_cell.length_c   1.000
_cell.angle_alpha   90.00
_cell.angle_beta   90.00
_cell.angle_gamma   90.00
#
_symmetry.space_group_name_H-M   'P 1'
#
loop_
_entity.id
_entity.type
_entity.pdbx_description
1 polymer ?
#
loop_
_entity_poly.entity_id
_entity_poly.type
_entity_poly.pdbx_seq_one_letter_code
_entity_poly.pdbx_strand_id
1 'polypeptide(L)'
;MATPSSFPSSSSTSATGRWKYDVFISFRGEDTRKSFTDLIYFALTEKGIVTFKDDKELERGKTISLELLKAIEQSRFAIVILSSNYASSTWCLDELTKIIDCEKNMGMTVLPVFYDVEPSDVRKQMENFCRGLY
;
A
#
# COMPACT_ATOMS: atom_id res chain seq x y z
N MET A 1 -6.18 55.42 23.85
CA MET A 1 -6.61 54.02 24.01
C MET A 1 -6.62 53.39 22.63
N ALA A 2 -5.64 52.56 22.31
CA ALA A 2 -5.55 51.89 21.01
C ALA A 2 -6.17 50.49 21.12
N THR A 3 -7.04 50.14 20.18
CA THR A 3 -7.71 48.84 20.08
C THR A 3 -6.73 47.77 19.57
N PRO A 4 -6.77 46.54 20.08
CA PRO A 4 -5.94 45.46 19.56
C PRO A 4 -6.52 44.96 18.23
N SER A 5 -5.68 44.90 17.20
CA SER A 5 -5.99 44.28 15.92
C SER A 5 -5.95 42.76 16.07
N SER A 6 -7.09 42.10 15.91
CA SER A 6 -7.20 40.64 15.88
C SER A 6 -6.59 40.11 14.57
N PHE A 7 -5.53 39.32 14.66
CA PHE A 7 -5.02 38.57 13.51
C PHE A 7 -6.00 37.44 13.15
N PRO A 8 -6.28 37.21 11.86
CA PRO A 8 -7.10 36.08 11.46
C PRO A 8 -6.31 34.79 11.75
N SER A 9 -6.84 33.99 12.68
CA SER A 9 -6.38 32.62 12.89
C SER A 9 -6.58 31.84 11.60
N SER A 10 -5.50 31.54 10.90
CA SER A 10 -5.50 30.60 9.78
C SER A 10 -5.92 29.24 10.30
N SER A 11 -7.20 28.90 10.12
CA SER A 11 -7.70 27.55 10.34
C SER A 11 -7.04 26.63 9.33
N SER A 12 -6.02 25.89 9.76
CA SER A 12 -5.56 24.72 9.03
C SER A 12 -6.72 23.74 9.00
N THR A 13 -7.37 23.58 7.85
CA THR A 13 -8.30 22.49 7.63
C THR A 13 -7.49 21.20 7.74
N SER A 14 -7.47 20.60 8.92
CA SER A 14 -6.96 19.26 9.11
C SER A 14 -7.78 18.37 8.17
N ALA A 15 -7.11 17.73 7.20
CA ALA A 15 -7.71 16.89 6.16
C ALA A 15 -8.26 15.57 6.75
N THR A 16 -9.00 15.64 7.85
CA THR A 16 -9.44 14.53 8.70
C THR A 16 -10.64 13.76 8.10
N GLY A 17 -10.80 13.78 6.78
CA GLY A 17 -11.92 13.10 6.11
C GLY A 17 -11.58 12.37 4.82
N ARG A 18 -10.32 12.40 4.37
CA ARG A 18 -9.94 11.79 3.09
C ARG A 18 -9.48 10.33 3.22
N TRP A 19 -8.69 10.05 4.24
CA TRP A 19 -8.01 8.76 4.40
C TRP A 19 -8.62 8.00 5.58
N LYS A 20 -9.02 6.75 5.34
CA LYS A 20 -9.48 5.81 6.38
C LYS A 20 -8.30 5.06 7.00
N TYR A 21 -7.27 4.81 6.20
CA TYR A 21 -6.05 4.12 6.61
C TYR A 21 -4.84 5.03 6.39
N ASP A 22 -3.87 4.93 7.28
CA ASP A 22 -2.56 5.53 7.07
C ASP A 22 -1.79 4.75 6.00
N VAL A 23 -1.80 3.42 6.07
CA VAL A 23 -0.97 2.56 5.21
C VAL A 23 -1.81 1.42 4.61
N PHE A 24 -1.68 1.18 3.31
CA PHE A 24 -2.06 -0.06 2.64
C PHE A 24 -0.82 -0.93 2.44
N ILE A 25 -0.86 -2.21 2.80
CA ILE A 25 0.24 -3.15 2.52
C ILE A 25 -0.18 -4.11 1.42
N SER A 26 0.44 -3.99 0.24
CA SER A 26 0.33 -4.99 -0.83
C SER A 26 1.53 -5.94 -0.78
N PHE A 27 1.25 -7.24 -0.85
CA PHE A 27 2.28 -8.28 -0.79
C PHE A 27 1.82 -9.56 -1.48
N ARG A 28 2.73 -10.47 -1.83
CA ARG A 28 2.36 -11.84 -2.19
C ARG A 28 2.18 -12.67 -0.93
N GLY A 29 0.95 -13.09 -0.67
CA GLY A 29 0.62 -13.85 0.53
C GLY A 29 1.42 -15.14 0.70
N GLU A 30 1.63 -15.87 -0.39
CA GLU A 30 2.41 -17.10 -0.40
C GLU A 30 3.88 -16.90 0.02
N ASP A 31 4.46 -15.73 -0.27
CA ASP A 31 5.88 -15.46 -0.04
C ASP A 31 6.16 -14.92 1.37
N THR A 32 5.29 -14.02 1.87
CA THR A 32 5.64 -13.15 3.00
C THR A 32 4.58 -13.02 4.10
N ARG A 33 3.41 -13.66 3.97
CA ARG A 33 2.26 -13.47 4.89
C ARG A 33 2.64 -13.62 6.35
N LYS A 34 3.18 -14.79 6.73
CA LYS A 34 3.45 -15.19 8.12
C LYS A 34 4.87 -14.83 8.58
N SER A 35 5.59 -14.04 7.80
CA SER A 35 6.98 -13.69 8.04
C SER A 35 7.15 -12.18 7.99
N PHE A 36 7.74 -11.65 6.92
CA PHE A 36 8.13 -10.26 6.80
C PHE A 36 6.93 -9.29 6.84
N THR A 37 5.83 -9.64 6.18
CA THR A 37 4.63 -8.79 6.14
C THR A 37 3.96 -8.67 7.51
N ASP A 38 3.86 -9.78 8.25
CA ASP A 38 3.30 -9.78 9.61
C ASP A 38 4.15 -8.93 10.57
N LEU A 39 5.47 -8.96 10.43
CA LEU A 39 6.36 -8.11 11.22
C LEU A 39 6.14 -6.63 10.93
N ILE A 40 6.02 -6.23 9.66
CA ILE A 40 5.72 -4.84 9.29
C ILE A 40 4.35 -4.42 9.83
N TYR A 41 3.32 -5.25 9.61
CA TYR A 41 1.97 -4.95 10.08
C TYR A 41 1.94 -4.77 11.60
N PHE A 42 2.53 -5.71 12.35
CA PHE A 42 2.64 -5.62 13.81
C PHE A 42 3.36 -4.33 14.24
N ALA A 43 4.53 -4.04 13.68
CA ALA A 43 5.30 -2.85 14.05
C ALA A 43 4.54 -1.54 13.77
N LEU A 44 3.81 -1.44 12.65
CA LEU A 44 2.98 -0.28 12.33
C LEU A 44 1.82 -0.15 13.34
N THR A 45 1.11 -1.24 13.63
CA THR A 45 0.00 -1.23 14.59
C THR A 45 0.45 -0.90 16.01
N GLU A 46 1.61 -1.37 16.44
CA GLU A 46 2.21 -1.03 17.74
C GLU A 46 2.48 0.47 17.87
N LYS A 47 2.80 1.14 16.76
CA LYS A 47 2.97 2.61 16.70
C LYS A 47 1.67 3.39 16.51
N GLY A 48 0.52 2.71 16.52
CA GLY A 48 -0.78 3.34 16.33
C GLY A 48 -1.07 3.77 14.89
N ILE A 49 -0.34 3.24 13.91
CA ILE A 49 -0.54 3.52 12.48
C ILE A 49 -1.66 2.62 11.96
N VAL A 50 -2.75 3.24 11.50
CA VAL A 50 -3.95 2.53 11.04
C VAL A 50 -3.66 1.88 9.70
N THR A 51 -3.44 0.57 9.70
CA THR A 51 -2.91 -0.16 8.54
C THR A 51 -3.94 -1.13 7.99
N PHE A 52 -4.17 -1.10 6.67
CA PHE A 52 -4.88 -2.14 5.95
C PHE A 52 -3.87 -3.16 5.42
N LYS A 53 -3.97 -4.40 5.90
CA LYS A 53 -3.18 -5.53 5.42
C LYS A 53 -4.01 -6.33 4.42
N ASP A 54 -3.53 -6.39 3.19
CA ASP A 54 -4.20 -7.12 2.12
C ASP A 54 -4.04 -8.65 2.27
N ASP A 55 -4.89 -9.27 3.09
CA ASP A 55 -4.78 -10.69 3.40
C ASP A 55 -5.39 -11.61 2.32
N LYS A 56 -4.66 -11.74 1.22
CA LYS A 56 -5.02 -12.44 -0.03
C LYS A 56 -5.37 -13.94 0.04
N GLU A 57 -5.34 -14.59 1.21
CA GLU A 57 -5.60 -16.04 1.35
C GLU A 57 -7.11 -16.33 1.37
N LEU A 58 -7.92 -15.34 1.75
CA LEU A 58 -9.36 -15.48 1.92
C LEU A 58 -10.16 -15.32 0.61
N GLU A 59 -9.57 -14.79 -0.46
CA GLU A 59 -10.26 -14.44 -1.70
C GLU A 59 -9.82 -15.25 -2.94
N ARG A 60 -9.39 -16.52 -2.77
CA ARG A 60 -9.10 -17.39 -3.93
C ARG A 60 -10.34 -17.50 -4.86
N GLY A 61 -10.24 -16.88 -6.05
CA GLY A 61 -11.17 -17.08 -7.17
C GLY A 61 -12.23 -16.00 -7.41
N LYS A 62 -12.12 -14.80 -6.82
CA LYS A 62 -13.02 -13.66 -7.16
C LYS A 62 -12.25 -12.58 -7.92
N THR A 63 -12.97 -11.58 -8.46
CA THR A 63 -12.46 -10.28 -8.98
C THR A 63 -12.08 -9.38 -7.81
N ILE A 64 -11.16 -8.41 -7.99
CA ILE A 64 -10.78 -7.45 -6.93
C ILE A 64 -12.04 -6.95 -6.25
N SER A 65 -12.13 -7.19 -4.94
CA SER A 65 -13.30 -6.77 -4.19
C SER A 65 -13.38 -5.25 -4.20
N LEU A 66 -14.60 -4.72 -4.35
CA LEU A 66 -14.85 -3.28 -4.25
C LEU A 66 -14.33 -2.69 -2.94
N GLU A 67 -14.26 -3.52 -1.89
CA GLU A 67 -13.67 -3.15 -0.61
C GLU A 67 -12.16 -2.93 -0.71
N LEU A 68 -11.43 -3.81 -1.42
CA LEU A 68 -9.99 -3.66 -1.62
C LEU A 68 -9.65 -2.38 -2.41
N LEU A 69 -10.37 -2.11 -3.51
CA LEU A 69 -10.17 -0.88 -4.28
C LEU A 69 -10.42 0.37 -3.43
N LYS A 70 -11.48 0.36 -2.62
CA LYS A 70 -11.76 1.45 -1.69
C LYS A 70 -10.69 1.58 -0.61
N ALA A 71 -10.17 0.48 -0.09
CA ALA A 71 -9.09 0.51 0.89
C ALA A 71 -7.84 1.16 0.30
N ILE A 72 -7.48 0.85 -0.96
CA ILE A 72 -6.39 1.53 -1.68
C ILE A 72 -6.69 3.03 -1.79
N GLU A 73 -7.84 3.41 -2.34
CA GLU A 73 -8.21 4.83 -2.52
C GLU A 73 -8.30 5.63 -1.22
N GLN A 74 -8.58 4.95 -0.10
CA GLN A 74 -8.69 5.54 1.24
C GLN A 74 -7.41 5.40 2.06
N SER A 75 -6.29 4.99 1.46
CA SER A 75 -4.99 4.89 2.12
C SER A 75 -4.06 6.03 1.75
N ARG A 76 -3.36 6.57 2.75
CA ARG A 76 -2.44 7.70 2.54
C ARG A 76 -1.09 7.27 1.96
N PHE A 77 -0.59 6.11 2.40
CA PHE A 77 0.63 5.47 1.92
C PHE A 77 0.32 4.06 1.43
N ALA A 78 1.11 3.57 0.48
CA ALA A 78 1.13 2.16 0.11
C ALA A 78 2.54 1.59 0.28
N ILE A 79 2.67 0.51 1.06
CA ILE A 79 3.88 -0.31 1.10
C ILE A 79 3.66 -1.47 0.14
N VAL A 80 4.51 -1.57 -0.89
CA VAL A 80 4.44 -2.65 -1.88
C VAL A 80 5.63 -3.57 -1.65
N ILE A 81 5.37 -4.75 -1.07
CA ILE A 81 6.38 -5.76 -0.78
C ILE A 81 6.53 -6.64 -2.03
N LEU A 82 7.53 -6.30 -2.83
CA LEU A 82 7.91 -6.98 -4.06
C LEU A 82 8.77 -8.20 -3.70
N SER A 83 8.21 -9.39 -3.89
CA SER A 83 8.87 -10.68 -3.69
C SER A 83 8.95 -11.46 -5.00
N SER A 84 9.67 -12.59 -5.01
CA SER A 84 9.98 -13.35 -6.24
C SER A 84 8.75 -13.82 -7.02
N ASN A 85 7.63 -14.09 -6.33
CA ASN A 85 6.37 -14.51 -6.95
C ASN A 85 5.30 -13.42 -6.95
N TYR A 86 5.68 -12.16 -6.75
CA TYR A 86 4.71 -11.07 -6.76
C TYR A 86 4.04 -10.94 -8.13
N ALA A 87 4.82 -10.92 -9.21
CA ALA A 87 4.29 -10.74 -10.57
C ALA A 87 3.65 -11.99 -11.18
N SER A 88 3.81 -13.18 -10.57
CA SER A 88 3.07 -14.38 -11.00
C SER A 88 1.57 -14.30 -10.64
N SER A 89 1.19 -13.33 -9.81
CA SER A 89 -0.17 -13.09 -9.38
C SER A 89 -0.79 -11.94 -10.19
N THR A 90 -1.67 -12.24 -11.15
CA THR A 90 -2.46 -11.22 -11.86
C THR A 90 -3.14 -10.26 -10.89
N TRP A 91 -3.68 -10.79 -9.80
CA TRP A 91 -4.25 -10.02 -8.70
C TRP A 91 -3.29 -8.98 -8.07
N CYS A 92 -2.03 -9.35 -7.81
CA CYS A 92 -1.05 -8.42 -7.25
C CYS A 92 -0.68 -7.32 -8.27
N LEU A 93 -0.75 -7.62 -9.57
CA LEU A 93 -0.51 -6.66 -10.64
C LEU A 93 -1.69 -5.70 -10.84
N ASP A 94 -2.92 -6.20 -10.70
CA ASP A 94 -4.13 -5.38 -10.79
C ASP A 94 -4.20 -4.38 -9.61
N GLU A 95 -3.86 -4.83 -8.40
CA GLU A 95 -3.68 -3.93 -7.24
C GLU A 95 -2.58 -2.90 -7.47
N LEU A 96 -1.41 -3.35 -7.95
CA LEU A 96 -0.29 -2.45 -8.21
C LEU A 96 -0.69 -1.37 -9.23
N THR A 97 -1.46 -1.75 -10.24
CA THR A 97 -2.02 -0.81 -11.22
C THR A 97 -2.89 0.24 -10.54
N LYS A 98 -3.76 -0.18 -9.60
CA LYS A 98 -4.61 0.75 -8.85
C LYS A 98 -3.80 1.64 -7.89
N ILE A 99 -2.78 1.10 -7.22
CA ILE A 99 -1.89 1.85 -6.33
C ILE A 99 -1.17 2.95 -7.11
N ILE A 100 -0.64 2.64 -8.29
CA ILE A 100 0.05 3.61 -9.15
C ILE A 100 -0.92 4.65 -9.71
N ASP A 101 -2.17 4.28 -9.99
CA ASP A 101 -3.24 5.25 -10.32
C ASP A 101 -3.48 6.23 -9.16
N CYS A 102 -3.61 5.72 -7.92
CA CYS A 102 -3.77 6.55 -6.73
C CYS A 102 -2.53 7.41 -6.43
N GLU A 103 -1.31 6.94 -6.72
CA GLU A 103 -0.09 7.73 -6.60
C GLU A 103 -0.14 8.95 -7.52
N LYS A 104 -0.45 8.73 -8.80
CA LYS A 104 -0.48 9.77 -9.84
C LYS A 104 -1.63 10.77 -9.65
N ASN A 105 -2.81 10.25 -9.29
CA ASN A 105 -4.05 11.02 -9.40
C ASN A 105 -4.65 11.40 -8.04
N MET A 106 -4.24 10.72 -6.96
CA MET A 106 -4.82 10.90 -5.62
C MET A 106 -3.77 11.35 -4.58
N GLY A 107 -2.49 11.47 -4.92
CA GLY A 107 -1.47 11.93 -3.97
C GLY A 107 -1.18 10.92 -2.86
N MET A 108 -1.45 9.63 -3.12
CA MET A 108 -0.89 8.54 -2.33
C MET A 108 0.64 8.54 -2.48
N THR A 109 1.38 8.19 -1.43
CA THR A 109 2.83 7.95 -1.53
C THR A 109 3.12 6.45 -1.54
N VAL A 110 3.85 5.96 -2.54
CA VAL A 110 4.20 4.54 -2.67
C VAL A 110 5.62 4.29 -2.18
N LEU A 111 5.78 3.26 -1.35
CA LEU A 111 7.03 2.82 -0.73
C LEU A 111 7.31 1.36 -1.15
N PRO A 112 8.15 1.14 -2.18
CA PRO A 112 8.51 -0.20 -2.60
C PRO A 112 9.49 -0.83 -1.60
N VAL A 113 9.25 -2.09 -1.24
CA VAL A 113 10.15 -2.91 -0.43
C VAL A 113 10.52 -4.15 -1.24
N PHE A 114 11.82 -4.34 -1.48
CA PHE A 114 12.34 -5.47 -2.24
C PHE A 114 12.70 -6.59 -1.26
N TYR A 115 11.91 -7.67 -1.27
CA TYR A 115 12.07 -8.82 -0.39
C TYR A 115 12.66 -9.99 -1.17
N ASP A 116 13.93 -10.30 -0.90
CA ASP A 116 14.67 -11.40 -1.55
C ASP A 116 14.64 -11.35 -3.09
N VAL A 117 14.64 -10.13 -3.64
CA VAL A 117 14.70 -9.83 -5.07
C VAL A 117 15.59 -8.63 -5.32
N GLU A 118 16.30 -8.62 -6.43
CA GLU A 118 17.04 -7.43 -6.84
C GLU A 118 16.09 -6.38 -7.46
N PRO A 119 16.25 -5.08 -7.13
CA PRO A 119 15.49 -4.01 -7.80
C PRO A 119 15.67 -3.98 -9.32
N SER A 120 16.84 -4.44 -9.82
CA SER A 120 17.14 -4.64 -11.24
C SER A 120 16.16 -5.61 -11.89
N ASP A 121 15.90 -6.73 -11.22
CA ASP A 121 15.04 -7.81 -11.73
C ASP A 121 13.59 -7.36 -11.80
N VAL A 122 13.13 -6.61 -10.80
CA VAL A 122 11.81 -5.97 -10.81
C VAL A 122 11.68 -4.99 -11.97
N ARG A 123 12.64 -4.06 -12.11
CA ARG A 123 12.59 -2.99 -13.11
C ARG A 123 12.60 -3.54 -14.54
N LYS A 124 13.39 -4.58 -14.78
CA LYS A 124 13.58 -5.18 -16.11
C LYS A 124 12.60 -6.33 -16.37
N GLN A 125 11.75 -6.68 -15.41
CA GLN A 125 10.87 -7.85 -15.48
C GLN A 125 11.64 -9.13 -15.83
N MET A 126 12.84 -9.30 -15.24
CA MET A 126 13.72 -10.44 -15.51
C MET A 126 13.20 -11.72 -14.83
N GLU A 127 13.71 -12.89 -15.26
CA GLU A 127 13.20 -14.22 -14.87
C GLU A 127 13.01 -14.43 -13.35
N ASN A 128 13.82 -13.79 -12.50
CA ASN A 128 13.73 -13.89 -11.03
C ASN A 128 12.49 -13.20 -10.43
N PHE A 129 11.87 -12.26 -11.15
CA PHE A 129 10.64 -11.56 -10.73
C PHE A 129 9.37 -12.25 -11.25
N CYS A 130 9.52 -13.33 -12.05
CA CYS A 130 8.47 -14.12 -12.67
C CYS A 130 8.72 -15.62 -12.50
N ARG A 131 9.20 -16.09 -11.32
CA ARG A 131 9.47 -17.52 -11.11
C ARG A 131 8.20 -18.30 -10.81
N GLY A 132 7.30 -18.38 -11.79
CA GLY A 132 6.00 -19.01 -11.63
C GLY A 132 5.47 -19.63 -12.91
N LEU A 133 6.29 -20.37 -13.68
CA LEU A 133 5.84 -21.36 -14.67
C LEU A 133 6.97 -22.38 -14.96
N TYR A 134 7.10 -23.41 -14.13
CA TYR A 134 7.58 -24.75 -14.55
C TYR A 134 6.77 -25.81 -13.83
#